data_AF-A0A2N7YY14-F1
#
_entry.id   AF-A0A2N7YY14-F1
#
_cell.length_a   1.000
_cell.length_b   1.000
_cell.length_c   1.000
_cell.angle_alpha   90.00
_cell.angle_beta   90.00
_cell.angle_gamma   90.00
#
_symmetry.space_group_name_H-M   'P 1'
#
loop_
_entity.id
_entity.type
_entity.pdbx_description
1 polymer ?
#
loop_
_entity_poly.entity_id
_entity_poly.type
_entity_poly.pdbx_seq_one_letter_code
_entity_poly.pdbx_strand_id
1 'polypeptide(L)'
;MKSHELANILELTSKLLRSLPNNDITHNINHIQKLVNNSAKQEIQKNRQYSINLPDDISDKLRTMSTQEIETYLNDDALFVSTASIQKLAEVVGIQTSKRQSRSALINLIVRHHEATQMDSIIRSGSKSEKETP
;
A
#
# COMPACT_ATOMS: atom_id res chain seq x y z
N MET A 1 38.43 -22.80 -12.63
CA MET A 1 38.66 -22.43 -11.22
C MET A 1 40.13 -22.65 -10.90
N LYS A 2 40.80 -21.63 -10.39
CA LYS A 2 42.19 -21.74 -9.92
C LYS A 2 42.19 -22.14 -8.44
N SER A 3 43.28 -22.75 -7.95
CA SER A 3 43.33 -23.31 -6.58
C SER A 3 43.06 -22.29 -5.47
N HIS A 4 43.42 -21.02 -5.69
CA HIS A 4 43.14 -19.94 -4.73
C HIS A 4 41.65 -19.55 -4.69
N GLU A 5 40.93 -19.66 -5.81
CA GLU A 5 39.48 -19.40 -5.85
C GLU A 5 38.73 -20.49 -5.07
N LEU A 6 39.15 -21.75 -5.20
CA LEU A 6 38.60 -22.86 -4.42
C LEU A 6 38.89 -22.69 -2.93
N ALA A 7 40.10 -22.27 -2.56
CA ALA A 7 40.46 -22.00 -1.17
C ALA A 7 39.56 -20.92 -0.55
N ASN A 8 39.31 -19.82 -1.28
CA ASN A 8 38.42 -18.75 -0.82
C ASN A 8 36.98 -19.24 -0.61
N ILE A 9 36.47 -20.08 -1.52
CA ILE A 9 35.12 -20.68 -1.39
C ILE A 9 35.05 -21.61 -0.17
N LEU A 10 36.08 -22.42 0.07
CA LEU A 10 36.17 -23.32 1.22
C LEU A 10 36.29 -22.54 2.55
N GLU A 11 36.99 -21.40 2.55
CA GLU A 11 37.08 -20.54 3.72
C GLU A 11 35.74 -19.86 4.05
N LEU A 12 35.04 -19.35 3.03
CA LEU A 12 33.70 -18.76 3.17
C LEU A 12 32.69 -19.77 3.70
N THR A 13 32.69 -20.98 3.15
CA THR A 13 31.80 -22.06 3.60
C THR A 13 32.10 -22.46 5.05
N SER A 14 33.38 -22.54 5.44
CA SER A 14 33.79 -22.79 6.84
C SER A 14 33.30 -21.69 7.79
N LYS A 15 33.44 -20.41 7.44
CA LYS A 15 32.93 -19.28 8.23
C LYS A 15 31.41 -19.34 8.38
N LEU A 16 30.70 -19.67 7.30
CA LEU A 16 29.24 -19.79 7.31
C LEU A 16 28.78 -20.93 8.22
N LEU A 17 29.42 -22.10 8.15
CA LEU A 17 29.09 -23.24 9.02
C LEU A 17 29.37 -22.94 10.51
N ARG A 18 30.46 -22.23 10.82
CA ARG A 18 30.75 -21.79 12.20
C ARG A 18 29.73 -20.79 12.76
N SER A 19 29.14 -19.97 11.90
CA SER A 19 28.13 -18.97 12.30
C SER A 19 26.76 -19.58 12.67
N LEU A 20 26.55 -20.88 12.40
CA LEU A 20 25.30 -21.61 12.63
C LEU A 20 25.51 -22.77 13.63
N PRO A 21 25.90 -22.52 14.89
CA PRO A 21 26.15 -23.58 15.86
C PRO A 21 24.86 -24.35 16.16
N ASN A 22 24.93 -25.69 16.12
CA ASN A 22 23.86 -26.63 16.52
C ASN A 22 22.57 -26.61 15.70
N ASN A 23 22.62 -26.18 14.43
CA ASN A 23 21.48 -26.27 13.54
C ASN A 23 21.65 -27.39 12.51
N ASP A 24 20.57 -28.13 12.24
CA ASP A 24 20.54 -29.09 11.13
C ASP A 24 20.76 -28.33 9.82
N ILE A 25 21.94 -28.55 9.23
CA ILE A 25 22.39 -27.94 7.98
C ILE A 25 21.35 -28.18 6.88
N THR A 26 20.66 -29.33 6.91
CA THR A 26 19.61 -29.72 5.97
C THR A 26 18.44 -28.74 6.01
N HIS A 27 18.05 -28.28 7.21
CA HIS A 27 16.94 -27.34 7.36
C HIS A 27 17.30 -25.96 6.81
N ASN A 28 18.52 -25.49 7.09
CA ASN A 28 19.01 -24.19 6.64
C ASN A 28 19.28 -24.15 5.13
N ILE A 29 19.87 -25.21 4.57
CA ILE A 29 20.05 -25.35 3.12
C ILE A 29 18.69 -25.41 2.43
N ASN A 30 17.72 -26.14 2.98
CA ASN A 30 16.36 -26.13 2.45
C ASN A 30 15.70 -24.74 2.54
N HIS A 31 15.99 -23.94 3.57
CA HIS A 31 15.52 -22.56 3.66
C HIS A 31 16.18 -21.65 2.62
N ILE A 32 17.49 -21.75 2.44
CA ILE A 32 18.23 -20.99 1.42
C ILE A 32 17.77 -21.42 0.02
N GLN A 33 17.58 -22.71 -0.21
CA GLN A 33 17.06 -23.25 -1.46
C GLN A 33 15.62 -22.79 -1.71
N LYS A 34 14.76 -22.72 -0.68
CA LYS A 34 13.44 -22.09 -0.79
C LYS A 34 13.55 -20.60 -1.11
N LEU A 35 14.48 -19.86 -0.51
CA LEU A 35 14.68 -18.43 -0.80
C LEU A 35 15.16 -18.20 -2.24
N VAL A 36 16.11 -19.00 -2.73
CA VAL A 36 16.64 -18.95 -4.11
C VAL A 36 15.58 -19.39 -5.13
N ASN A 37 14.85 -20.47 -4.86
CA ASN A 37 13.79 -20.94 -5.74
C ASN A 37 12.55 -20.03 -5.70
N ASN A 38 12.29 -19.36 -4.58
CA ASN A 38 11.22 -18.37 -4.48
C ASN A 38 11.60 -17.05 -5.14
N SER A 39 12.87 -16.64 -5.14
CA SER A 39 13.30 -15.45 -5.89
C SER A 39 13.21 -15.68 -7.40
N ALA A 40 13.40 -16.91 -7.89
CA ALA A 40 13.12 -17.28 -9.28
C ALA A 40 11.61 -17.41 -9.62
N LYS A 41 10.75 -17.64 -8.62
CA LYS A 41 9.27 -17.75 -8.79
C LYS A 41 8.50 -16.47 -8.43
N GLN A 42 9.18 -15.44 -7.93
CA GLN A 42 8.54 -14.22 -7.44
C GLN A 42 8.04 -13.28 -8.55
N GLU A 43 8.36 -13.52 -9.81
CA GLU A 43 7.73 -12.78 -10.92
C GLU A 43 6.32 -13.28 -11.28
N ILE A 44 5.86 -14.44 -10.77
CA ILE A 44 4.60 -15.07 -11.26
C ILE A 44 3.56 -15.33 -10.15
N GLN A 45 3.88 -15.20 -8.85
CA GLN A 45 2.88 -15.37 -7.79
C GLN A 45 2.17 -14.07 -7.40
N LYS A 46 1.08 -13.83 -8.14
CA LYS A 46 -0.13 -13.09 -7.75
C LYS A 46 -0.39 -13.06 -6.24
N ASN A 47 -0.87 -11.90 -5.79
CA ASN A 47 -1.76 -11.73 -4.63
C ASN A 47 -1.23 -12.23 -3.28
N ARG A 48 -0.15 -11.63 -2.79
CA ARG A 48 -0.23 -11.17 -1.39
C ARG A 48 -1.04 -9.89 -1.42
N GLN A 49 -2.36 -10.01 -1.20
CA GLN A 49 -3.12 -8.92 -0.63
C GLN A 49 -2.42 -8.59 0.69
N TYR A 50 -1.43 -7.70 0.64
CA TYR A 50 -1.16 -6.86 1.80
C TYR A 50 -2.52 -6.27 2.11
N SER A 51 -3.11 -6.68 3.22
CA SER A 51 -4.26 -5.99 3.78
C SER A 51 -3.77 -4.57 4.00
N ILE A 52 -4.05 -3.69 3.03
CA ILE A 52 -3.79 -2.26 3.17
C ILE A 52 -4.74 -1.85 4.30
N ASN A 53 -4.25 -1.87 5.52
CA ASN A 53 -5.01 -1.48 6.69
C ASN A 53 -5.04 0.04 6.64
N LEU A 54 -6.11 0.57 6.05
CA LEU A 54 -6.42 1.97 6.17
C LEU A 54 -6.84 2.20 7.62
N PRO A 55 -6.25 3.17 8.34
CA PRO A 55 -6.81 3.62 9.60
C PRO A 55 -8.30 3.94 9.46
N ASP A 56 -9.11 3.47 10.41
CA ASP A 56 -10.57 3.65 10.41
C ASP A 56 -10.95 5.15 10.41
N ASP A 57 -10.10 6.00 10.98
CA ASP A 57 -10.29 7.45 11.08
C ASP A 57 -9.96 8.23 9.78
N ILE A 58 -9.54 7.56 8.70
CA ILE A 58 -9.20 8.25 7.44
C ILE A 58 -10.40 9.03 6.88
N SER A 59 -11.61 8.49 7.02
CA SER A 59 -12.81 9.14 6.52
C SER A 59 -13.10 10.49 7.22
N ASP A 60 -12.89 10.56 8.53
CA ASP A 60 -13.04 11.78 9.31
C ASP A 60 -11.91 12.78 9.04
N LYS A 61 -10.68 12.27 8.90
CA LYS A 61 -9.52 13.09 8.52
C LYS A 61 -9.74 13.78 7.17
N LEU A 62 -10.26 13.05 6.18
CA LEU A 62 -10.58 13.61 4.86
C LEU A 62 -11.68 14.68 4.90
N ARG A 63 -12.69 14.56 5.79
CA ARG A 63 -13.76 15.58 5.94
C ARG A 63 -13.25 16.93 6.44
N THR A 64 -12.17 16.92 7.22
CA THR A 64 -11.58 18.14 7.79
C THR A 64 -10.61 18.86 6.84
N MET A 65 -10.19 18.20 5.77
CA MET A 65 -9.22 18.73 4.81
C MET A 65 -9.92 19.45 3.64
N SER A 66 -9.27 20.48 3.12
CA SER A 66 -9.63 21.09 1.84
C SER A 66 -9.33 20.16 0.67
N THR A 67 -9.93 20.42 -0.48
CA THR A 67 -9.76 19.59 -1.70
C THR A 67 -8.30 19.53 -2.17
N GLN A 68 -7.59 20.65 -2.07
CA GLN A 68 -6.16 20.73 -2.38
C GLN A 68 -5.33 19.93 -1.39
N GLU A 69 -5.64 20.01 -0.09
CA GLU A 69 -4.94 19.23 0.94
C GLU A 69 -5.18 17.72 0.79
N ILE A 70 -6.38 17.31 0.36
CA ILE A 70 -6.67 15.90 0.04
C ILE A 70 -5.82 15.43 -1.13
N GLU A 71 -5.71 16.23 -2.19
CA GLU A 71 -4.89 15.88 -3.36
C GLU A 71 -3.41 15.75 -2.99
N THR A 72 -2.87 16.69 -2.20
CA THR A 72 -1.49 16.62 -1.70
C THR A 72 -1.28 15.42 -0.78
N TYR A 73 -2.20 15.18 0.16
CA TYR A 73 -2.14 14.06 1.10
C TYR A 73 -2.15 12.71 0.39
N LEU A 74 -3.00 12.54 -0.62
CA LEU A 74 -3.05 11.30 -1.40
C LEU A 74 -1.85 11.13 -2.32
N ASN A 75 -1.15 12.21 -2.69
CA ASN A 75 0.04 12.14 -3.52
C ASN A 75 1.32 11.85 -2.72
N ASP A 76 1.48 12.48 -1.55
CA ASP A 76 2.75 12.53 -0.82
C ASP A 76 2.86 11.47 0.29
N ASP A 77 1.74 10.99 0.83
CA ASP A 77 1.75 10.02 1.93
C ASP A 77 2.17 8.62 1.44
N ALA A 78 3.12 8.02 2.17
CA ALA A 78 3.64 6.68 1.93
C ALA A 78 2.55 5.59 1.93
N LEU A 79 1.41 5.82 2.60
CA LEU A 79 0.26 4.92 2.61
C LEU A 79 -0.47 4.86 1.27
N PHE A 80 -0.44 5.94 0.47
CA PHE A 80 -1.20 6.09 -0.78
C PHE A 80 -0.34 6.03 -2.05
N VAL A 81 0.88 5.48 -1.94
CA VAL A 81 1.79 5.28 -3.09
C VAL A 81 1.20 4.30 -4.11
N SER A 82 0.47 3.29 -3.66
CA SER A 82 -0.11 2.27 -4.53
C SER A 82 -1.47 2.68 -5.10
N THR A 83 -1.74 2.34 -6.36
CA THR A 83 -3.09 2.42 -6.95
C THR A 83 -4.10 1.62 -6.15
N ALA A 84 -3.69 0.46 -5.60
CA ALA A 84 -4.56 -0.40 -4.81
C ALA A 84 -4.98 0.24 -3.48
N SER A 85 -4.13 1.06 -2.85
CA SER A 85 -4.50 1.73 -1.59
C SER A 85 -5.49 2.86 -1.81
N ILE A 86 -5.33 3.61 -2.91
CA ILE A 86 -6.30 4.63 -3.32
C ILE A 86 -7.62 3.99 -3.76
N GLN A 87 -7.57 2.85 -4.44
CA GLN A 87 -8.80 2.11 -4.81
C GLN A 87 -9.56 1.64 -3.56
N LYS A 88 -8.84 1.11 -2.56
CA LYS A 88 -9.45 0.72 -1.29
C LYS A 88 -10.02 1.92 -0.52
N LEU A 89 -9.35 3.08 -0.58
CA LEU A 89 -9.89 4.31 -0.02
C LEU A 89 -11.21 4.71 -0.70
N ALA A 90 -11.26 4.66 -2.03
CA ALA A 90 -12.47 4.97 -2.77
C ALA A 90 -13.63 4.04 -2.40
N GLU A 91 -13.37 2.73 -2.19
CA GLU A 91 -14.36 1.78 -1.69
C GLU A 91 -14.87 2.14 -0.29
N VAL A 92 -13.98 2.52 0.64
CA VAL A 92 -14.34 2.96 2.00
C VAL A 92 -15.20 4.23 1.98
N VAL A 93 -14.92 5.14 1.06
CA VAL A 93 -15.70 6.38 0.87
C VAL A 93 -17.02 6.13 0.12
N GLY A 94 -17.26 4.91 -0.37
CA GLY A 94 -18.50 4.51 -1.05
C GLY A 94 -18.52 4.79 -2.55
N ILE A 95 -17.36 5.05 -3.16
CA ILE A 95 -17.24 5.36 -4.59
C ILE A 95 -16.98 4.08 -5.38
N GLN A 96 -17.82 3.82 -6.39
CA GLN A 96 -17.59 2.70 -7.30
C GLN A 96 -16.41 3.00 -8.22
N THR A 97 -15.37 2.17 -8.15
CA THR A 97 -14.16 2.31 -8.97
C THR A 97 -14.03 1.17 -9.98
N SER A 98 -13.43 1.46 -11.12
CA SER A 98 -13.09 0.44 -12.12
C SER A 98 -11.63 0.01 -11.94
N LYS A 99 -11.37 -1.30 -12.02
CA LYS A 99 -10.03 -1.90 -11.89
C LYS A 99 -9.00 -1.40 -12.93
N ARG A 100 -9.44 -0.71 -13.98
CA ARG A 100 -8.59 -0.17 -15.06
C ARG A 100 -8.24 1.31 -14.88
N GLN A 101 -8.70 1.98 -13.81
CA GLN A 101 -8.44 3.40 -13.60
C GLN A 101 -6.99 3.65 -13.16
N SER A 102 -6.40 4.72 -13.69
CA SER A 102 -5.07 5.19 -13.26
C SER A 102 -5.14 5.79 -11.85
N ARG A 103 -3.98 5.86 -11.19
CA ARG A 103 -3.85 6.49 -9.85
C ARG A 103 -4.42 7.91 -9.83
N SER A 104 -4.03 8.73 -10.81
CA SER A 104 -4.50 10.11 -10.93
C SER A 104 -6.01 10.20 -11.14
N ALA A 105 -6.59 9.30 -11.94
CA ALA A 105 -8.03 9.27 -12.16
C ALA A 105 -8.78 8.92 -10.85
N LEU A 106 -8.25 8.00 -10.04
CA LEU A 106 -8.84 7.64 -8.75
C LEU A 106 -8.75 8.79 -7.73
N ILE A 107 -7.62 9.49 -7.66
CA ILE A 107 -7.46 10.67 -6.80
C ILE A 107 -8.48 11.75 -7.19
N ASN A 108 -8.57 12.09 -8.47
CA ASN A 108 -9.53 13.07 -8.96
C ASN A 108 -10.98 12.68 -8.67
N LEU A 109 -11.30 11.38 -8.74
CA LEU A 109 -12.63 10.87 -8.41
C LEU A 109 -12.97 11.08 -6.93
N ILE A 110 -12.02 10.81 -6.03
CA ILE A 110 -12.17 11.01 -4.58
C ILE A 110 -12.34 12.50 -4.27
N VAL A 111 -11.52 13.37 -4.88
CA VAL A 111 -11.61 14.82 -4.69
C VAL A 111 -12.97 15.36 -5.15
N ARG A 112 -13.43 14.99 -6.34
CA ARG A 112 -14.76 15.40 -6.86
C ARG A 112 -15.91 14.92 -5.99
N HIS A 113 -15.82 13.70 -5.48
CA HIS A 113 -16.84 13.18 -4.57
C HIS A 113 -16.90 13.98 -3.27
N HIS A 114 -15.74 14.36 -2.73
CA HIS A 114 -15.65 15.23 -1.55
C HIS A 114 -16.23 16.62 -1.82
N GLU A 115 -15.92 17.23 -2.97
CA GLU A 115 -16.50 18.50 -3.41
C GLU A 115 -18.02 18.47 -3.48
N ALA A 116 -18.57 17.45 -4.15
CA ALA A 116 -20.02 17.27 -4.24
C ALA A 116 -20.67 17.13 -2.87
N THR A 117 -20.04 16.36 -1.96
CA THR A 117 -20.54 16.18 -0.59
C THR A 117 -20.53 17.49 0.20
N GLN A 118 -19.49 18.30 0.05
CA GLN A 118 -19.40 19.62 0.71
C GLN A 118 -20.44 20.59 0.17
N MET A 119 -20.62 20.66 -1.16
CA MET A 119 -21.68 21.49 -1.77
C MET A 119 -23.07 21.08 -1.31
N ASP A 120 -23.37 19.78 -1.29
CA ASP A 120 -24.65 19.28 -0.80
C ASP A 120 -24.88 19.62 0.67
N SER A 121 -23.81 19.61 1.49
CA SER A 121 -23.86 20.04 2.90
C SER A 121 -24.22 21.53 3.01
N ILE A 122 -23.54 22.38 2.23
CA ILE A 122 -23.77 23.83 2.19
C ILE A 122 -25.22 24.12 1.79
N ILE A 123 -25.73 23.50 0.73
CA ILE A 123 -27.10 23.68 0.25
C ILE A 123 -28.12 23.26 1.32
N ARG A 124 -27.90 22.12 2.00
CA ARG A 124 -28.77 21.66 3.09
C ARG A 124 -28.73 22.57 4.32
N SER A 125 -27.58 23.17 4.63
CA SER A 125 -27.47 24.13 5.74
C SER A 125 -28.08 25.49 5.40
N GLY A 126 -27.88 26.00 4.18
CA GLY A 126 -28.44 27.29 3.73
C GLY A 126 -29.95 27.26 3.55
N SER A 127 -30.53 26.13 3.15
CA SER A 127 -31.99 25.96 3.03
C SER A 127 -32.73 25.86 4.37
N LYS A 128 -32.03 25.66 5.49
CA LYS A 128 -32.62 25.73 6.84
C LYS A 128 -32.76 27.15 7.38
N SER A 129 -31.89 28.09 6.98
CA SER A 129 -31.95 29.47 7.50
C SER A 129 -33.05 30.34 6.87
N GLU A 130 -33.62 29.94 5.73
CA GLU A 130 -34.68 30.71 5.06
C GLU A 130 -36.11 30.40 5.55
N LYS A 131 -36.30 29.42 6.44
CA LYS A 131 -37.62 29.05 6.97
C LYS A 131 -37.91 29.53 8.39
N GLU A 132 -36.98 30.25 9.02
CA GLU A 132 -37.14 30.82 10.36
C GLU A 132 -37.11 32.36 10.31
N THR A 133 -38.07 32.96 9.60
CA THR A 133 -38.49 34.34 9.86
C THR A 133 -40.01 34.37 9.93
N PRO A 134 -40.61 34.49 11.14
CA PRO A 134 -42.01 34.85 11.29
C PRO A 134 -42.26 36.32 10.92
#